data_AF-A0AAW2L3F6-F1
#
_entry.id   AF-A0AAW2L3F6-F1
#
_cell.length_a   1.000
_cell.length_b   1.000
_cell.length_c   1.000
_cell.angle_alpha   90.00
_cell.angle_beta   90.00
_cell.angle_gamma   90.00
#
_symmetry.space_group_name_H-M   'P 1'
#
loop_
_entity.id
_entity.type
_entity.pdbx_description
1 polymer ?
#
loop_
_entity_poly.entity_id
_entity_poly.type
_entity_poly.pdbx_seq_one_letter_code
_entity_poly.pdbx_strand_id
1 'polypeptide(L)'
;MLKAREESLKQKEEELEMRDREQEKLKIELKKLQKMKEFKPTMAFPLGLSLKDQEQEKKDKKKSGRKKPSPPYVLWCKDQWNEVKKANPDADFKEMSNLLAAKWKTVTAEEKKPYEERYQAEKEAYLKIIGNEKREHEAMKLLEDEQKQKTAMELLEQYLQFKQEAEKDNKKTKKERDPLKPKQPMSAYFIFSNERRAALFAENKNVLEVARITGEEWKNMTEKQKAPYEQMALKSKEKYMQEMELYKQKKEEEAVNLKKEEEELMKIQKQEAMQLLKKKEKTETLIKKTKEKQQKQKKEKGAKNADPNKPKKPASSFLLFSKEARKNLVEERPGTTNSTLNALISVKWKLVVVVAVIARMLI
;
A
#
# COMPACT_ATOMS: atom_id res chain seq x y z
N MET A 1 25.40 12.78 -55.67
CA MET A 1 24.12 13.50 -55.62
C MET A 1 22.92 12.55 -55.46
N LEU A 2 22.71 11.58 -56.35
CA LEU A 2 21.57 10.62 -56.24
C LEU A 2 21.64 9.70 -55.02
N LYS A 3 22.79 9.05 -54.74
CA LYS A 3 22.98 8.21 -53.54
C LYS A 3 22.69 8.91 -52.22
N ALA A 4 23.16 10.15 -52.06
CA ALA A 4 22.92 10.95 -50.84
C ALA A 4 21.44 11.34 -50.68
N ARG A 5 20.72 11.50 -51.80
CA ARG A 5 19.27 11.77 -51.80
C ARG A 5 18.46 10.52 -51.44
N GLU A 6 18.88 9.35 -51.90
CA GLU A 6 18.30 8.05 -51.55
C GLU A 6 18.54 7.69 -50.07
N GLU A 7 19.74 7.93 -49.54
CA GLU A 7 20.03 7.75 -48.11
C GLU A 7 19.21 8.71 -47.24
N SER A 8 19.08 9.97 -47.64
CA SER A 8 18.23 10.93 -46.92
C SER A 8 16.74 10.56 -46.96
N LEU A 9 16.27 10.00 -48.07
CA LEU A 9 14.90 9.46 -48.20
C LEU A 9 14.69 8.25 -47.29
N LYS A 10 15.66 7.33 -47.26
CA LYS A 10 15.61 6.14 -46.43
C LYS A 10 15.64 6.46 -44.93
N GLN A 11 16.45 7.44 -44.52
CA GLN A 11 16.46 7.94 -43.15
C GLN A 11 15.12 8.59 -42.77
N LYS A 12 14.50 9.35 -43.69
CA LYS A 12 13.18 9.94 -43.46
C LYS A 12 12.08 8.87 -43.39
N GLU A 13 12.16 7.81 -44.18
CA GLU A 13 11.24 6.66 -44.07
C GLU A 13 11.41 5.91 -42.75
N GLU A 14 12.64 5.65 -42.31
CA GLU A 14 12.91 5.03 -41.00
C GLU A 14 12.43 5.92 -39.84
N GLU A 15 12.62 7.23 -39.94
CA GLU A 15 12.15 8.19 -38.92
C GLU A 15 10.62 8.26 -38.87
N LEU A 16 9.95 8.20 -40.03
CA LEU A 16 8.50 8.12 -40.12
C LEU A 16 7.97 6.80 -39.54
N GLU A 17 8.58 5.67 -39.87
CA GLU A 17 8.21 4.37 -39.26
C GLU A 17 8.40 4.38 -37.75
N MET A 18 9.47 4.99 -37.24
CA MET A 18 9.72 5.11 -35.80
C MET A 18 8.66 5.97 -35.12
N ARG A 19 8.27 7.10 -35.72
CA ARG A 19 7.16 7.94 -35.21
C ARG A 19 5.82 7.21 -35.25
N ASP A 20 5.54 6.47 -36.31
CA ASP A 20 4.29 5.71 -36.42
C ASP A 20 4.23 4.62 -35.33
N ARG A 21 5.34 3.91 -35.08
CA ARG A 21 5.46 2.96 -33.96
C ARG A 21 5.28 3.63 -32.59
N GLU A 22 5.84 4.83 -32.40
CA GLU A 22 5.67 5.60 -31.15
C GLU A 22 4.24 6.10 -30.96
N GLN A 23 3.59 6.60 -32.01
CA GLN A 23 2.18 6.98 -31.97
C GLN A 23 1.28 5.78 -31.67
N GLU A 24 1.61 4.60 -32.21
CA GLU A 24 0.89 3.37 -31.93
C GLU A 24 1.07 2.94 -30.46
N LYS A 25 2.30 3.03 -29.91
CA LYS A 25 2.57 2.81 -28.49
C LYS A 25 1.77 3.76 -27.60
N LEU A 26 1.77 5.06 -27.90
CA LEU A 26 1.01 6.06 -27.15
C LEU A 26 -0.49 5.79 -27.20
N LYS A 27 -1.04 5.40 -28.35
CA LYS A 27 -2.45 5.00 -28.47
C LYS A 27 -2.77 3.77 -27.62
N ILE A 28 -1.88 2.78 -27.59
CA ILE A 28 -2.04 1.58 -26.74
C ILE A 28 -2.02 1.94 -25.27
N GLU A 29 -1.09 2.80 -24.84
CA GLU A 29 -0.96 3.26 -23.47
C GLU A 29 -2.17 4.09 -23.03
N LEU A 30 -2.68 4.97 -23.89
CA LEU A 30 -3.90 5.75 -23.66
C LEU A 30 -5.13 4.84 -23.53
N LYS A 31 -5.23 3.79 -24.35
CA LYS A 31 -6.29 2.78 -24.26
C LYS A 31 -6.17 1.93 -22.98
N LYS A 32 -4.95 1.60 -22.55
CA LYS A 32 -4.69 0.97 -21.24
C LYS A 32 -5.16 1.88 -20.11
N LEU A 33 -4.81 3.16 -20.13
CA LEU A 33 -5.22 4.15 -19.12
C LEU A 33 -6.74 4.36 -19.09
N GLN A 34 -7.41 4.35 -20.24
CA GLN A 34 -8.87 4.40 -20.33
C GLN A 34 -9.52 3.17 -19.68
N LYS A 35 -9.07 1.95 -20.02
CA LYS A 35 -9.54 0.71 -19.37
C LYS A 35 -9.25 0.72 -17.86
N MET A 36 -8.08 1.19 -17.45
CA MET A 36 -7.72 1.34 -16.03
C MET A 36 -8.68 2.27 -15.28
N LYS A 37 -9.18 3.33 -15.94
CA LYS A 37 -10.20 4.23 -15.38
C LYS A 37 -11.57 3.56 -15.23
N GLU A 38 -11.82 2.48 -15.97
CA GLU A 38 -13.03 1.67 -15.90
C GLU A 38 -12.95 0.54 -14.87
N PHE A 39 -11.78 0.30 -14.25
CA PHE A 39 -11.65 -0.67 -13.17
C PHE A 39 -12.48 -0.23 -11.97
N LYS A 40 -13.65 -0.86 -11.81
CA LYS A 40 -14.52 -0.74 -10.66
C LYS A 40 -14.39 -2.05 -9.86
N PRO A 41 -13.62 -2.06 -8.76
CA PRO A 41 -13.52 -3.23 -7.90
C PRO A 41 -14.93 -3.64 -7.45
N THR A 42 -15.24 -4.93 -7.52
CA THR A 42 -16.56 -5.47 -7.16
C THR A 42 -16.88 -5.29 -5.66
N MET A 43 -15.87 -4.99 -4.84
CA MET A 43 -16.02 -4.84 -3.40
C MET A 43 -16.34 -3.39 -3.03
N ALA A 44 -17.56 -3.19 -2.51
CA ALA A 44 -17.85 -2.02 -1.69
C ALA A 44 -17.03 -2.14 -0.41
N PHE A 45 -15.99 -1.32 -0.29
CA PHE A 45 -15.21 -1.26 0.94
C PHE A 45 -16.13 -0.93 2.11
N PRO A 46 -16.14 -1.72 3.20
CA PRO A 46 -16.63 -1.25 4.49
C PRO A 46 -15.58 -0.30 5.08
N LEU A 47 -15.18 0.74 4.35
CA LEU A 47 -14.34 1.84 4.85
C LEU A 47 -15.15 2.82 5.69
N GLY A 48 -16.33 2.40 6.16
CA GLY A 48 -17.35 3.21 6.81
C GLY A 48 -17.58 2.88 8.28
N LEU A 49 -16.62 2.27 8.99
CA LEU A 49 -16.61 2.42 10.45
C LEU A 49 -15.95 3.77 10.75
N SER A 50 -16.86 4.70 10.96
CA SER A 50 -16.71 6.15 10.89
C SER A 50 -15.79 6.64 12.02
N LEU A 51 -15.23 7.84 11.86
CA LEU A 51 -14.66 8.62 12.97
C LEU A 51 -15.59 8.67 14.19
N LYS A 52 -16.91 8.52 13.97
CA LYS A 52 -17.92 8.35 15.03
C LYS A 52 -17.72 7.09 15.87
N ASP A 53 -17.35 5.94 15.29
CA ASP A 53 -17.12 4.70 16.04
C ASP A 53 -15.85 4.80 16.89
N GLN A 54 -14.78 5.44 16.37
CA GLN A 54 -13.58 5.75 17.16
C GLN A 54 -13.84 6.79 18.26
N GLU A 55 -14.72 7.76 18.04
CA GLU A 55 -15.15 8.72 19.07
C GLU A 55 -16.05 8.07 20.13
N GLN A 56 -16.92 7.14 19.73
CA GLN A 56 -17.79 6.37 20.62
C GLN A 56 -16.95 5.42 21.48
N GLU A 57 -16.00 4.68 20.90
CA GLU A 57 -15.03 3.84 21.63
C GLU A 57 -14.19 4.66 22.63
N LYS A 58 -13.77 5.88 22.25
CA LYS A 58 -13.06 6.81 23.15
C LYS A 58 -13.96 7.34 24.27
N LYS A 59 -15.24 7.62 24.00
CA LYS A 59 -16.23 8.03 25.01
C LYS A 59 -16.55 6.89 25.97
N ASP A 60 -16.67 5.66 25.47
CA ASP A 60 -16.97 4.47 26.26
C ASP A 60 -15.77 4.03 27.08
N LYS A 61 -14.53 4.08 26.55
CA LYS A 61 -13.29 3.92 27.32
C LYS A 61 -13.15 4.97 28.43
N LYS A 62 -13.67 6.18 28.23
CA LYS A 62 -13.66 7.26 29.26
C LYS A 62 -14.75 7.08 30.33
N LYS A 63 -15.82 6.34 30.04
CA LYS A 63 -16.89 5.98 31.00
C LYS A 63 -16.66 4.65 31.71
N SER A 64 -16.01 3.66 31.10
CA SER A 64 -15.90 2.28 31.63
C SER A 64 -14.61 1.95 32.37
N GLY A 65 -13.65 2.87 32.46
CA GLY A 65 -12.35 2.62 33.07
C GLY A 65 -12.50 1.99 34.46
N ARG A 66 -12.16 0.69 34.58
CA ARG A 66 -12.36 -0.05 35.83
C ARG A 66 -11.67 0.70 36.96
N LYS A 67 -12.44 1.02 38.00
CA LYS A 67 -11.93 1.74 39.17
C LYS A 67 -10.89 0.89 39.86
N LYS A 68 -9.78 1.52 40.26
CA LYS A 68 -8.74 0.85 41.03
C LYS A 68 -9.31 0.38 42.37
N PRO A 69 -8.82 -0.75 42.93
CA PRO A 69 -9.27 -1.22 44.22
C PRO A 69 -8.99 -0.19 45.30
N SER A 70 -9.94 -0.11 46.25
CA SER A 70 -9.90 0.90 47.29
C SER A 70 -8.83 0.53 48.32
N PRO A 71 -7.97 1.46 48.75
CA PRO A 71 -6.97 1.18 49.77
C PRO A 71 -7.60 0.65 51.08
N PRO A 72 -6.85 -0.10 51.90
CA PRO A 72 -7.36 -0.75 53.12
C PRO A 72 -8.11 0.18 54.08
N TYR A 73 -7.59 1.40 54.29
CA TYR A 73 -8.23 2.44 55.09
C TYR A 73 -9.62 2.84 54.57
N VAL A 74 -9.78 2.93 53.24
CA VAL A 74 -11.04 3.34 52.61
C VAL A 74 -12.08 2.24 52.72
N LEU A 75 -11.65 0.97 52.59
CA LEU A 75 -12.50 -0.19 52.83
C LEU A 75 -12.99 -0.23 54.28
N TRP A 76 -12.08 -0.05 55.23
CA TRP A 76 -12.42 0.02 56.64
C TRP A 76 -13.33 1.21 56.99
N CYS A 77 -13.06 2.40 56.45
CA CYS A 77 -13.91 3.57 56.64
C CYS A 77 -15.34 3.32 56.14
N LYS A 78 -15.51 2.58 55.03
CA LYS A 78 -16.81 2.27 54.46
C LYS A 78 -17.62 1.34 55.36
N ASP A 79 -16.98 0.34 55.96
CA ASP A 79 -17.62 -0.61 56.87
C ASP A 79 -18.01 0.08 58.19
N GLN A 80 -17.12 0.90 58.73
CA GLN A 80 -17.31 1.61 60.00
C GLN A 80 -18.17 2.88 59.89
N TRP A 81 -18.42 3.35 58.66
CA TRP A 81 -19.22 4.54 58.39
C TRP A 81 -20.62 4.45 59.00
N ASN A 82 -21.27 3.30 58.81
CA ASN A 82 -22.65 3.10 59.27
C ASN A 82 -22.72 3.03 60.81
N GLU A 83 -21.70 2.48 61.44
CA GLU A 83 -21.61 2.40 62.91
C GLU A 83 -21.36 3.78 63.52
N VAL A 84 -20.46 4.57 62.93
CA VAL A 84 -20.18 5.95 63.38
C VAL A 84 -21.38 6.87 63.13
N LYS A 85 -22.10 6.70 62.01
CA LYS A 85 -23.33 7.45 61.69
C LYS A 85 -24.49 7.09 62.62
N LYS A 86 -24.61 5.82 63.03
CA LYS A 86 -25.64 5.40 63.99
C LYS A 86 -25.36 5.93 65.40
N ALA A 87 -24.08 6.01 65.78
CA ALA A 87 -23.67 6.58 67.07
C ALA A 87 -23.72 8.12 67.09
N ASN A 88 -23.63 8.77 65.93
CA ASN A 88 -23.69 10.23 65.78
C ASN A 88 -24.63 10.61 64.62
N PRO A 89 -25.97 10.52 64.80
CA PRO A 89 -26.94 10.76 63.73
C PRO A 89 -26.91 12.19 63.16
N ASP A 90 -26.51 13.17 63.98
CA ASP A 90 -26.50 14.60 63.65
C ASP A 90 -25.11 15.14 63.28
N ALA A 91 -24.07 14.30 63.29
CA ALA A 91 -22.70 14.72 62.99
C ALA A 91 -22.48 14.93 61.48
N ASP A 92 -21.71 15.96 61.12
CA ASP A 92 -21.40 16.28 59.73
C ASP A 92 -20.40 15.29 59.11
N PHE A 93 -20.39 15.13 57.78
CA PHE A 93 -19.50 14.23 57.04
C PHE A 93 -18.02 14.42 57.43
N LYS A 94 -17.61 15.67 57.66
CA LYS A 94 -16.24 16.02 58.03
C LYS A 94 -15.90 15.57 59.45
N GLU A 95 -16.84 15.64 60.37
CA GLU A 95 -16.69 15.18 61.76
C GLU A 95 -16.64 13.66 61.83
N MET A 96 -17.53 12.98 61.11
CA MET A 96 -17.52 11.52 60.97
C MET A 96 -16.21 11.01 60.35
N SER A 97 -15.69 11.69 59.33
CA SER A 97 -14.42 11.35 58.71
C SER A 97 -13.23 11.53 59.65
N ASN A 98 -13.21 12.61 60.45
CA ASN A 98 -12.18 12.84 61.46
C ASN A 98 -12.23 11.80 62.59
N LEU A 99 -13.42 11.41 63.04
CA LEU A 99 -13.62 10.35 64.04
C LEU A 99 -13.14 9.00 63.52
N LEU A 100 -13.46 8.65 62.28
CA LEU A 100 -12.97 7.44 61.62
C LEU A 100 -11.44 7.47 61.46
N ALA A 101 -10.86 8.60 61.07
CA ALA A 101 -9.41 8.74 60.95
C ALA A 101 -8.70 8.57 62.31
N ALA A 102 -9.28 9.10 63.39
CA ALA A 102 -8.78 8.90 64.75
C ALA A 102 -8.87 7.44 65.19
N LYS A 103 -10.02 6.80 64.96
CA LYS A 103 -10.23 5.37 65.23
C LYS A 103 -9.26 4.48 64.43
N TRP A 104 -9.02 4.75 63.15
CA TRP A 104 -8.06 3.95 62.35
C TRP A 104 -6.63 4.00 62.90
N LYS A 105 -6.23 5.12 63.53
CA LYS A 105 -4.90 5.23 64.15
C LYS A 105 -4.79 4.37 65.41
N THR A 106 -5.89 4.15 66.14
CA THR A 106 -5.94 3.32 67.35
C THR A 106 -6.26 1.84 67.08
N VAL A 107 -6.82 1.51 65.91
CA VAL A 107 -7.06 0.13 65.43
C VAL A 107 -5.74 -0.65 65.41
N THR A 108 -5.73 -1.84 66.03
CA THR A 108 -4.56 -2.71 66.15
C THR A 108 -4.18 -3.32 64.80
N ALA A 109 -2.93 -3.78 64.68
CA ALA A 109 -2.44 -4.38 63.43
C ALA A 109 -3.23 -5.62 63.00
N GLU A 110 -3.83 -6.32 63.97
CA GLU A 110 -4.66 -7.51 63.76
C GLU A 110 -5.98 -7.19 63.06
N GLU A 111 -6.62 -6.08 63.42
CA GLU A 111 -7.87 -5.62 62.79
C GLU A 111 -7.62 -5.01 61.40
N LYS A 112 -6.41 -4.49 61.13
CA LYS A 112 -6.00 -3.98 59.82
C LYS A 112 -5.69 -5.09 58.82
N LYS A 113 -5.24 -6.25 59.31
CA LYS A 113 -4.74 -7.36 58.49
C LYS A 113 -5.79 -7.90 57.48
N PRO A 114 -7.06 -8.13 57.84
CA PRO A 114 -8.08 -8.56 56.88
C PRO A 114 -8.33 -7.55 55.76
N TYR A 115 -8.21 -6.25 56.05
CA TYR A 115 -8.40 -5.19 55.05
C TYR A 115 -7.22 -5.06 54.09
N GLU A 116 -5.99 -5.30 54.57
CA GLU A 116 -4.80 -5.37 53.73
C GLU A 116 -4.86 -6.59 52.79
N GLU A 117 -5.22 -7.76 53.31
CA GLU A 117 -5.38 -8.98 52.50
C GLU A 117 -6.47 -8.84 51.44
N ARG A 118 -7.63 -8.26 51.79
CA ARG A 118 -8.69 -7.93 50.82
C ARG A 118 -8.20 -6.95 49.74
N TYR A 119 -7.45 -5.93 50.12
CA TYR A 119 -6.87 -4.98 49.17
C TYR A 119 -5.90 -5.65 48.20
N GLN A 120 -5.01 -6.51 48.68
CA GLN A 120 -4.06 -7.23 47.81
C GLN A 120 -4.80 -8.18 46.86
N ALA A 121 -5.79 -8.93 47.34
CA ALA A 121 -6.60 -9.83 46.52
C ALA A 121 -7.37 -9.06 45.43
N GLU A 122 -8.02 -7.94 45.76
CA GLU A 122 -8.72 -7.10 44.78
C GLU A 122 -7.74 -6.45 43.78
N LYS A 123 -6.54 -6.05 44.24
CA LYS A 123 -5.48 -5.50 43.39
C LYS A 123 -4.94 -6.52 42.40
N GLU A 124 -4.71 -7.75 42.83
CA GLU A 124 -4.28 -8.84 41.95
C GLU A 124 -5.37 -9.20 40.93
N ALA A 125 -6.62 -9.30 41.38
CA ALA A 125 -7.76 -9.50 40.49
C ALA A 125 -7.90 -8.37 39.45
N TYR A 126 -7.76 -7.11 39.88
CA TYR A 126 -7.76 -5.95 38.99
C TYR A 126 -6.63 -6.02 37.96
N LEU A 127 -5.40 -6.34 38.38
CA LEU A 127 -4.26 -6.48 37.49
C LEU A 127 -4.46 -7.60 36.46
N LYS A 128 -5.03 -8.74 36.88
CA LYS A 128 -5.37 -9.85 35.99
C LYS A 128 -6.40 -9.45 34.94
N ILE A 129 -7.45 -8.74 35.35
CA ILE A 129 -8.49 -8.25 34.43
C ILE A 129 -7.90 -7.26 33.41
N ILE A 130 -7.15 -6.26 33.87
CA ILE A 130 -6.48 -5.29 32.97
C ILE A 130 -5.48 -6.00 32.04
N GLY A 131 -4.79 -7.03 32.54
CA GLY A 131 -3.90 -7.86 31.73
C GLY A 131 -4.63 -8.63 30.63
N ASN A 132 -5.82 -9.17 30.92
CA ASN A 132 -6.67 -9.83 29.93
C ASN A 132 -7.21 -8.84 28.91
N GLU A 133 -7.77 -7.72 29.35
CA GLU A 133 -8.33 -6.68 28.46
C GLU A 133 -7.29 -6.13 27.48
N LYS A 134 -6.03 -5.98 27.92
CA LYS A 134 -4.93 -5.58 27.02
C LYS A 134 -4.64 -6.64 25.96
N ARG A 135 -4.62 -7.92 26.34
CA ARG A 135 -4.39 -9.03 25.40
C ARG A 135 -5.53 -9.16 24.40
N GLU A 136 -6.77 -9.04 24.86
CA GLU A 136 -7.96 -9.06 24.00
C GLU A 136 -7.95 -7.89 23.01
N HIS A 137 -7.62 -6.67 23.47
CA HIS A 137 -7.48 -5.52 22.60
C HIS A 137 -6.35 -5.69 21.57
N GLU A 138 -5.21 -6.25 21.98
CA GLU A 138 -4.11 -6.55 21.06
C GLU A 138 -4.50 -7.62 20.03
N ALA A 139 -5.21 -8.67 20.44
CA ALA A 139 -5.73 -9.71 19.55
C ALA A 139 -6.75 -9.16 18.54
N MET A 140 -7.70 -8.33 19.00
CA MET A 140 -8.67 -7.66 18.12
C MET A 140 -8.00 -6.77 17.09
N LYS A 141 -6.98 -6.01 17.50
CA LYS A 141 -6.20 -5.16 16.59
C LYS A 141 -5.48 -5.98 15.52
N LEU A 142 -4.86 -7.11 15.91
CA LEU A 142 -4.19 -8.00 14.96
C LEU A 142 -5.18 -8.57 13.93
N LEU A 143 -6.38 -8.96 14.37
CA LEU A 143 -7.44 -9.44 13.49
C LEU A 143 -7.90 -8.36 12.49
N GLU A 144 -8.05 -7.11 12.93
CA GLU A 144 -8.41 -5.99 12.06
C GLU A 144 -7.29 -5.71 11.02
N ASP A 145 -6.03 -5.76 11.45
CA ASP A 145 -4.87 -5.59 10.58
C ASP A 145 -4.76 -6.74 9.56
N GLU A 146 -5.05 -7.98 9.95
CA GLU A 146 -5.09 -9.15 9.06
C GLU A 146 -6.22 -9.04 8.01
N GLN A 147 -7.42 -8.63 8.42
CA GLN A 147 -8.53 -8.39 7.50
C GLN A 147 -8.18 -7.33 6.45
N LYS A 148 -7.55 -6.22 6.87
CA LYS A 148 -7.05 -5.18 5.94
C LYS A 148 -6.02 -5.71 4.96
N GLN A 149 -5.08 -6.54 5.43
CA GLN A 149 -4.09 -7.18 4.56
C GLN A 149 -4.73 -8.13 3.55
N LYS A 150 -5.69 -8.96 3.99
CA LYS A 150 -6.42 -9.88 3.11
C LYS A 150 -7.18 -9.12 2.01
N THR A 151 -7.90 -8.06 2.36
CA THR A 151 -8.62 -7.22 1.39
C THR A 151 -7.67 -6.52 0.43
N ALA A 152 -6.51 -6.03 0.89
CA ALA A 152 -5.51 -5.43 0.02
C ALA A 152 -4.91 -6.46 -0.96
N MET A 153 -4.69 -7.70 -0.51
CA MET A 153 -4.17 -8.79 -1.33
C MET A 153 -5.18 -9.22 -2.40
N GLU A 154 -6.45 -9.35 -2.04
CA GLU A 154 -7.54 -9.67 -2.99
C GLU A 154 -7.74 -8.56 -4.04
N LEU A 155 -7.62 -7.29 -3.65
CA LEU A 155 -7.66 -6.17 -4.61
C LEU A 155 -6.48 -6.22 -5.59
N LEU A 156 -5.29 -6.56 -5.11
CA LEU A 156 -4.12 -6.74 -5.96
C LEU A 156 -4.32 -7.91 -6.93
N GLU A 157 -4.92 -9.00 -6.47
CA GLU A 157 -5.25 -10.14 -7.33
C GLU A 157 -6.27 -9.76 -8.42
N GLN A 158 -7.35 -9.05 -8.08
CA GLN A 158 -8.31 -8.52 -9.05
C GLN A 158 -7.65 -7.57 -10.06
N TYR A 159 -6.71 -6.74 -9.60
CA TYR A 159 -5.95 -5.84 -10.46
C TYR A 159 -5.05 -6.59 -11.44
N LEU A 160 -4.32 -7.60 -10.97
CA LEU A 160 -3.48 -8.45 -11.81
C LEU A 160 -4.33 -9.22 -12.83
N GLN A 161 -5.48 -9.76 -12.41
CA GLN A 161 -6.44 -10.41 -13.30
C GLN A 161 -6.94 -9.47 -14.39
N PHE A 162 -7.35 -8.24 -14.02
CA PHE A 162 -7.81 -7.22 -14.96
C PHE A 162 -6.71 -6.84 -15.98
N LYS A 163 -5.47 -6.68 -15.51
CA LYS A 163 -4.32 -6.38 -16.37
C LYS A 163 -4.06 -7.51 -17.38
N GLN A 164 -4.09 -8.77 -16.93
CA GLN A 164 -3.92 -9.92 -17.81
C GLN A 164 -5.03 -10.01 -18.88
N GLU A 165 -6.28 -9.76 -18.51
CA GLU A 165 -7.42 -9.77 -19.44
C GLU A 165 -7.28 -8.64 -20.48
N ALA A 166 -6.89 -7.44 -20.06
CA ALA A 166 -6.67 -6.30 -20.95
C ALA A 166 -5.51 -6.53 -21.94
N GLU A 167 -4.46 -7.25 -21.52
CA GLU A 167 -3.36 -7.65 -22.40
C GLU A 167 -3.77 -8.73 -23.40
N LYS A 168 -4.57 -9.73 -22.98
CA LYS A 168 -5.15 -10.74 -23.88
C LYS A 168 -6.05 -10.13 -24.95
N ASP A 169 -6.89 -9.17 -24.60
CA ASP A 169 -7.77 -8.48 -25.55
C ASP A 169 -6.98 -7.67 -26.58
N ASN A 170 -5.93 -6.96 -26.16
CA ASN A 170 -5.06 -6.24 -27.10
C ASN A 170 -4.31 -7.21 -28.04
N LYS A 171 -3.90 -8.39 -27.55
CA LYS A 171 -3.28 -9.45 -28.38
C LYS A 171 -4.25 -10.02 -29.42
N LYS A 172 -5.55 -10.12 -29.12
CA LYS A 172 -6.57 -10.58 -30.09
C LYS A 172 -6.80 -9.57 -31.23
N THR A 173 -6.73 -8.28 -30.95
CA THR A 173 -6.91 -7.23 -31.97
C THR A 173 -5.69 -7.01 -32.87
N LYS A 174 -4.49 -7.41 -32.41
CA LYS A 174 -3.23 -7.31 -33.16
C LYS A 174 -2.71 -8.70 -33.55
N LYS A 175 -3.47 -9.45 -34.34
CA LYS A 175 -2.88 -10.58 -35.10
C LYS A 175 -2.05 -9.98 -36.25
N GLU A 176 -0.91 -9.38 -35.93
CA GLU A 176 0.15 -9.18 -36.92
C GLU A 176 0.40 -10.54 -37.59
N ARG A 177 0.31 -10.59 -38.92
CA ARG A 177 0.71 -11.79 -39.66
C ARG A 177 2.17 -12.00 -39.35
N ASP A 178 2.45 -13.04 -38.56
CA ASP A 178 3.79 -13.45 -38.17
C ASP A 178 4.69 -13.48 -39.43
N PRO A 179 5.71 -12.59 -39.53
CA PRO A 179 6.55 -12.50 -40.73
C PRO A 179 7.28 -13.81 -41.05
N LEU A 180 7.48 -14.67 -40.04
CA LEU A 180 8.18 -15.94 -40.17
C LEU A 180 7.26 -17.12 -40.51
N LYS A 181 5.93 -16.92 -40.51
CA LYS A 181 5.00 -17.99 -40.88
C LYS A 181 5.15 -18.32 -42.36
N PRO A 182 5.48 -19.57 -42.72
CA PRO A 182 5.55 -20.00 -44.11
C PRO A 182 4.25 -19.67 -44.86
N LYS A 183 4.39 -19.14 -46.07
CA LYS A 183 3.23 -18.80 -46.92
C LYS A 183 2.66 -20.07 -47.55
N GLN A 184 1.34 -20.13 -47.70
CA GLN A 184 0.70 -21.27 -48.34
C GLN A 184 1.24 -21.49 -49.76
N PRO A 185 1.46 -22.75 -50.17
CA PRO A 185 1.98 -23.08 -51.48
C PRO A 185 0.94 -22.76 -52.55
N MET A 186 1.40 -22.34 -53.71
CA MET A 186 0.51 -22.08 -54.86
C MET A 186 -0.02 -23.40 -55.43
N SER A 187 -1.32 -23.43 -55.76
CA SER A 187 -1.92 -24.57 -56.46
C SER A 187 -1.44 -24.64 -57.92
N ALA A 188 -1.55 -25.82 -58.55
CA ALA A 188 -1.14 -26.06 -59.93
C ALA A 188 -1.70 -25.03 -60.92
N TYR A 189 -2.97 -24.65 -60.76
CA TYR A 189 -3.59 -23.59 -61.55
C TYR A 189 -2.93 -22.22 -61.36
N PHE A 190 -2.53 -21.86 -60.13
CA PHE A 190 -1.89 -20.57 -59.86
C PHE A 190 -0.46 -20.52 -60.38
N ILE A 191 0.26 -21.64 -60.39
CA ILE A 191 1.59 -21.76 -61.00
C ILE A 191 1.46 -21.52 -62.52
N PHE A 192 0.58 -22.26 -63.18
CA PHE A 192 0.24 -22.04 -64.60
C PHE A 192 -0.21 -20.60 -64.86
N SER A 193 -1.12 -20.09 -64.03
CA SER A 193 -1.67 -18.75 -64.21
C SER A 193 -0.64 -17.66 -64.06
N ASN A 194 0.36 -17.81 -63.19
CA ASN A 194 1.44 -16.82 -63.05
C ASN A 194 2.36 -16.81 -64.27
N GLU A 195 2.72 -17.98 -64.80
CA GLU A 195 3.53 -18.07 -66.02
C GLU A 195 2.78 -17.49 -67.22
N ARG A 196 1.50 -17.83 -67.36
CA ARG A 196 0.67 -17.34 -68.47
C ARG A 196 0.32 -15.87 -68.34
N ARG A 197 0.09 -15.38 -67.12
CA ARG A 197 -0.16 -13.96 -66.81
C ARG A 197 1.02 -13.08 -67.23
N ALA A 198 2.26 -13.53 -67.04
CA ALA A 198 3.44 -12.78 -67.47
C ALA A 198 3.47 -12.58 -69.00
N ALA A 199 3.15 -13.63 -69.76
CA ALA A 199 3.06 -13.55 -71.23
C ALA A 199 1.91 -12.64 -71.68
N LEU A 200 0.72 -12.77 -71.07
CA LEU A 200 -0.46 -11.99 -71.46
C LEU A 200 -0.34 -10.49 -71.07
N PHE A 201 0.40 -10.16 -70.01
CA PHE A 201 0.73 -8.76 -69.69
C PHE A 201 1.74 -8.17 -70.68
N ALA A 202 2.69 -8.95 -71.19
CA ALA A 202 3.59 -8.48 -72.25
C ALA A 202 2.82 -8.17 -73.56
N GLU A 203 1.67 -8.81 -73.76
CA GLU A 203 0.72 -8.51 -74.84
C GLU A 203 -0.22 -7.32 -74.52
N ASN A 204 0.02 -6.57 -73.44
CA ASN A 204 -0.79 -5.42 -72.98
C ASN A 204 -2.27 -5.74 -72.67
N LYS A 205 -2.59 -6.98 -72.27
CA LYS A 205 -3.96 -7.36 -71.87
C LYS A 205 -4.28 -6.92 -70.45
N ASN A 206 -5.54 -6.56 -70.21
CA ASN A 206 -6.00 -6.11 -68.89
C ASN A 206 -6.09 -7.29 -67.91
N VAL A 207 -5.90 -7.04 -66.60
CA VAL A 207 -5.93 -8.02 -65.50
C VAL A 207 -7.16 -8.95 -65.57
N LEU A 208 -8.34 -8.39 -65.89
CA LEU A 208 -9.60 -9.12 -66.01
C LEU A 208 -9.62 -10.05 -67.24
N GLU A 209 -9.09 -9.59 -68.37
CA GLU A 209 -8.99 -10.38 -69.60
C GLU A 209 -7.99 -11.52 -69.44
N VAL A 210 -6.86 -11.25 -68.78
CA VAL A 210 -5.85 -12.25 -68.44
C VAL A 210 -6.46 -13.36 -67.58
N ALA A 211 -7.25 -13.03 -66.56
CA ALA A 211 -7.91 -14.01 -65.72
C ALA A 211 -8.91 -14.88 -66.50
N ARG A 212 -9.70 -14.27 -67.41
CA ARG A 212 -10.65 -15.00 -68.25
C ARG A 212 -9.95 -15.99 -69.20
N ILE A 213 -8.95 -15.52 -69.93
CA ILE A 213 -8.19 -16.33 -70.90
C ILE A 213 -7.49 -17.50 -70.19
N THR A 214 -6.81 -17.22 -69.08
CA THR A 214 -6.07 -18.24 -68.33
C THR A 214 -7.00 -19.31 -67.73
N GLY A 215 -8.19 -18.91 -67.27
CA GLY A 215 -9.19 -19.84 -66.75
C GLY A 215 -9.76 -20.78 -67.82
N GLU A 216 -10.05 -20.25 -69.01
CA GLU A 216 -10.51 -21.03 -70.17
C GLU A 216 -9.41 -21.98 -70.69
N GLU A 217 -8.18 -21.49 -70.81
CA GLU A 217 -7.02 -22.30 -71.22
C GLU A 217 -6.80 -23.47 -70.25
N TRP A 218 -6.80 -23.22 -68.94
CA TRP A 218 -6.64 -24.28 -67.94
C TRP A 218 -7.78 -25.32 -67.99
N LYS A 219 -9.03 -24.89 -68.23
CA LYS A 219 -10.16 -25.81 -68.34
C LYS A 219 -10.01 -26.74 -69.55
N ASN A 220 -9.51 -26.21 -70.67
CA ASN A 220 -9.33 -26.95 -71.92
C ASN A 220 -8.01 -27.73 -72.01
N MET A 221 -7.07 -27.52 -71.08
CA MET A 221 -5.82 -28.29 -71.00
C MET A 221 -6.07 -29.75 -70.63
N THR A 222 -5.36 -30.64 -71.33
CA THR A 222 -5.33 -32.08 -71.05
C THR A 222 -4.54 -32.39 -69.78
N GLU A 223 -4.81 -33.53 -69.17
CA GLU A 223 -4.15 -33.97 -67.93
C GLU A 223 -2.63 -34.10 -68.09
N LYS A 224 -2.16 -34.49 -69.30
CA LYS A 224 -0.72 -34.51 -69.64
C LYS A 224 -0.08 -33.12 -69.62
N GLN A 225 -0.82 -32.08 -70.02
CA GLN A 225 -0.34 -30.70 -70.00
C GLN A 225 -0.41 -30.10 -68.58
N LYS A 226 -1.31 -30.60 -67.73
CA LYS A 226 -1.45 -30.21 -66.31
C LYS A 226 -0.43 -30.90 -65.41
N ALA A 227 -0.02 -32.12 -65.74
CA ALA A 227 0.94 -32.93 -65.00
C ALA A 227 2.21 -32.18 -64.52
N PRO A 228 2.92 -31.39 -65.34
CA PRO A 228 4.10 -30.64 -64.85
C PRO A 228 3.74 -29.63 -63.75
N TYR A 229 2.62 -28.91 -63.89
CA TYR A 229 2.16 -27.94 -62.91
C TYR A 229 1.67 -28.61 -61.61
N GLU A 230 1.03 -29.77 -61.73
CA GLU A 230 0.64 -30.59 -60.58
C GLU A 230 1.84 -31.12 -59.82
N GLN A 231 2.89 -31.60 -60.51
CA GLN A 231 4.14 -32.00 -59.86
C GLN A 231 4.84 -30.83 -59.17
N MET A 232 4.85 -29.64 -59.77
CA MET A 232 5.41 -28.43 -59.13
C MET A 232 4.60 -28.01 -57.90
N ALA A 233 3.28 -28.11 -57.95
CA ALA A 233 2.40 -27.82 -56.81
C ALA A 233 2.61 -28.83 -55.67
N LEU A 234 2.76 -30.12 -56.00
CA LEU A 234 3.05 -31.17 -55.02
C LEU A 234 4.40 -30.93 -54.32
N LYS A 235 5.48 -30.67 -55.08
CA LYS A 235 6.79 -30.33 -54.52
C LYS A 235 6.74 -29.08 -53.63
N SER A 236 5.99 -28.06 -54.04
CA SER A 236 5.81 -26.83 -53.25
C SER A 236 5.02 -27.09 -51.97
N LYS A 237 4.03 -27.99 -52.02
CA LYS A 237 3.26 -28.42 -50.86
C LYS A 237 4.10 -29.20 -49.85
N GLU A 238 4.94 -30.12 -50.31
CA GLU A 238 5.86 -30.88 -49.46
C GLU A 238 6.85 -29.94 -48.75
N LYS A 239 7.46 -29.00 -49.48
CA LYS A 239 8.33 -27.97 -48.90
C LYS A 239 7.61 -27.14 -47.84
N TYR A 240 6.40 -26.65 -48.14
CA TYR A 240 5.58 -25.92 -47.17
C TYR A 240 5.27 -26.74 -45.93
N MET A 241 4.97 -28.04 -46.06
CA MET A 241 4.71 -28.89 -44.91
C MET A 241 5.95 -29.04 -44.03
N GLN A 242 7.14 -29.21 -44.61
CA GLN A 242 8.40 -29.25 -43.88
C GLN A 242 8.70 -27.92 -43.18
N GLU A 243 8.56 -26.80 -43.88
CA GLU A 243 8.77 -25.45 -43.32
C GLU A 243 7.77 -25.13 -42.20
N MET A 244 6.51 -25.55 -42.35
CA MET A 244 5.46 -25.36 -41.35
C MET A 244 5.72 -26.18 -40.08
N GLU A 245 6.23 -27.40 -40.23
CA GLU A 245 6.58 -28.25 -39.10
C GLU A 245 7.75 -27.63 -38.32
N LEU A 246 8.80 -27.19 -39.01
CA LEU A 246 9.92 -26.46 -38.41
C LEU A 246 9.47 -25.16 -37.73
N TYR A 247 8.59 -24.39 -38.37
CA TYR A 247 8.02 -23.17 -37.80
C TYR A 247 7.21 -23.47 -36.53
N LYS A 248 6.43 -24.56 -36.52
CA LYS A 248 5.65 -24.96 -35.35
C LYS A 248 6.56 -25.36 -34.18
N GLN A 249 7.59 -26.16 -34.43
CA GLN A 249 8.58 -26.55 -33.42
C GLN A 249 9.31 -25.34 -32.84
N LYS A 250 9.83 -24.46 -33.71
CA LYS A 250 10.51 -23.22 -33.27
C LYS A 250 9.59 -22.32 -32.43
N LYS A 251 8.32 -22.21 -32.80
CA LYS A 251 7.34 -21.40 -32.06
C LYS A 251 7.00 -22.00 -30.70
N GLU A 252 6.97 -23.32 -30.59
CA GLU A 252 6.79 -24.02 -29.33
C GLU A 252 8.00 -23.84 -28.41
N GLU A 253 9.21 -23.96 -28.94
CA GLU A 253 10.46 -23.66 -28.21
C GLU A 253 10.53 -22.20 -27.74
N GLU A 254 10.19 -21.24 -28.59
CA GLU A 254 10.14 -19.82 -28.23
C GLU A 254 9.10 -19.56 -27.14
N ALA A 255 7.91 -20.18 -27.22
CA ALA A 255 6.89 -20.07 -26.19
C ALA A 255 7.34 -20.69 -24.84
N VAL A 256 8.10 -21.78 -24.87
CA VAL A 256 8.68 -22.40 -23.67
C VAL A 256 9.77 -21.50 -23.08
N ASN A 257 10.63 -20.90 -23.90
CA ASN A 257 11.66 -19.97 -23.44
C ASN A 257 11.07 -18.70 -22.83
N LEU A 258 10.05 -18.10 -23.47
CA LEU A 258 9.34 -16.95 -22.92
C LEU A 258 8.72 -17.26 -21.55
N LYS A 259 8.10 -18.44 -21.38
CA LYS A 259 7.56 -18.85 -20.08
C LYS A 259 8.66 -19.02 -19.02
N LYS A 260 9.80 -19.58 -19.39
CA LYS A 260 10.95 -19.72 -18.48
C LYS A 260 11.51 -18.35 -18.09
N GLU A 261 11.64 -17.43 -19.05
CA GLU A 261 12.09 -16.05 -18.80
C GLU A 261 11.11 -15.29 -17.89
N GLU A 262 9.80 -15.40 -18.11
CA GLU A 262 8.77 -14.83 -17.24
C GLU A 262 8.84 -15.42 -15.82
N GLU A 263 9.05 -16.73 -15.69
CA GLU A 263 9.17 -17.39 -14.39
C GLU A 263 10.45 -16.96 -13.64
N GLU A 264 11.58 -16.85 -14.33
CA GLU A 264 12.83 -16.35 -13.75
C GLU A 264 12.72 -14.88 -13.33
N LEU A 265 12.08 -14.03 -14.14
CA LEU A 265 11.83 -12.64 -13.79
C LEU A 265 10.94 -12.55 -12.53
N MET A 266 9.93 -13.40 -12.42
CA MET A 266 9.08 -13.51 -11.23
C MET A 266 9.88 -13.98 -10.01
N LYS A 267 10.82 -14.91 -10.15
CA LYS A 267 11.73 -15.33 -9.07
C LYS A 267 12.62 -14.18 -8.60
N ILE A 268 13.20 -13.41 -9.54
CA ILE A 268 14.02 -12.23 -9.22
C ILE A 268 13.19 -11.20 -8.46
N GLN A 269 12.01 -10.84 -8.97
CA GLN A 269 11.11 -9.89 -8.29
C GLN A 269 10.71 -10.37 -6.89
N LYS A 270 10.44 -11.67 -6.73
CA LYS A 270 10.14 -12.27 -5.41
C LYS A 270 11.33 -12.20 -4.46
N GLN A 271 12.55 -12.43 -4.95
CA GLN A 271 13.77 -12.29 -4.15
C GLN A 271 14.01 -10.84 -3.73
N GLU A 272 13.87 -9.88 -4.63
CA GLU A 272 13.99 -8.45 -4.32
C GLU A 272 12.96 -8.00 -3.29
N ALA A 273 11.69 -8.38 -3.47
CA ALA A 273 10.62 -8.10 -2.50
C ALA A 273 10.94 -8.69 -1.12
N MET A 274 11.45 -9.92 -1.06
CA MET A 274 11.86 -10.56 0.19
C MET A 274 13.05 -9.86 0.84
N GLN A 275 14.03 -9.39 0.06
CA GLN A 275 15.13 -8.61 0.60
C GLN A 275 14.67 -7.25 1.14
N LEU A 276 13.73 -6.58 0.47
CA LEU A 276 13.12 -5.34 0.95
C LEU A 276 12.36 -5.55 2.26
N LEU A 277 11.60 -6.64 2.40
CA LEU A 277 10.95 -7.00 3.66
C LEU A 277 11.95 -7.23 4.78
N LYS A 278 13.00 -8.05 4.54
CA LYS A 278 14.08 -8.27 5.52
C LYS A 278 14.77 -6.96 5.92
N LYS A 279 14.97 -6.03 4.97
CA LYS A 279 15.51 -4.69 5.26
C LYS A 279 14.54 -3.88 6.13
N LYS A 280 13.23 -3.88 5.83
CA LYS A 280 12.21 -3.22 6.64
C LYS A 280 12.16 -3.77 8.07
N GLU A 281 12.11 -5.08 8.25
CA GLU A 281 12.14 -5.72 9.58
C GLU A 281 13.42 -5.38 10.36
N LYS A 282 14.58 -5.38 9.69
CA LYS A 282 15.85 -4.93 10.30
C LYS A 282 15.79 -3.47 10.72
N THR A 283 15.21 -2.58 9.91
CA THR A 283 15.05 -1.16 10.28
C THR A 283 14.07 -0.97 11.42
N GLU A 284 12.94 -1.68 11.44
CA GLU A 284 11.95 -1.63 12.51
C GLU A 284 12.50 -2.16 13.83
N THR A 285 13.25 -3.26 13.80
CA THR A 285 13.93 -3.80 14.99
C THR A 285 15.03 -2.85 15.49
N LEU A 286 15.78 -2.18 14.60
CA LEU A 286 16.71 -1.12 14.98
C LEU A 286 15.98 0.07 15.62
N ILE A 287 14.88 0.54 15.03
CA ILE A 287 14.06 1.64 15.55
C ILE A 287 13.51 1.27 16.94
N LYS A 288 13.01 0.04 17.12
CA LYS A 288 12.51 -0.46 18.40
C LYS A 288 13.61 -0.51 19.46
N LYS A 289 14.77 -1.10 19.14
CA LYS A 289 15.94 -1.13 20.03
C LYS A 289 16.43 0.28 20.39
N THR A 290 16.39 1.22 19.45
CA THR A 290 16.79 2.62 19.67
C THR A 290 15.80 3.32 20.60
N LYS A 291 14.49 3.14 20.40
CA LYS A 291 13.44 3.66 21.30
C LYS A 291 13.52 3.07 22.71
N GLU A 292 13.77 1.77 22.85
CA GLU A 292 13.97 1.10 24.13
C GLU A 292 15.23 1.61 24.86
N LYS A 293 16.34 1.79 24.13
CA LYS A 293 17.59 2.35 24.69
C LYS A 293 17.39 3.80 25.16
N GLN A 294 16.67 4.62 24.38
CA GLN A 294 16.29 5.98 24.78
C GLN A 294 15.37 6.01 26.00
N GLN A 295 14.41 5.07 26.10
CA GLN A 295 13.55 4.94 27.28
C GLN A 295 14.33 4.49 28.52
N LYS A 296 15.24 3.52 28.39
CA LYS A 296 16.13 3.09 29.49
C LYS A 296 17.03 4.23 29.96
N GLN A 297 17.63 4.99 29.03
CA GLN A 297 18.42 6.18 29.39
C GLN A 297 17.58 7.28 30.06
N LYS A 298 16.33 7.49 29.65
CA LYS A 298 15.40 8.40 30.35
C LYS A 298 15.07 7.92 31.76
N LYS A 299 14.86 6.61 31.96
CA LYS A 299 14.61 6.01 33.28
C LYS A 299 15.83 6.10 34.19
N GLU A 300 17.03 5.82 33.69
CA GLU A 300 18.29 5.95 34.46
C GLU A 300 18.61 7.41 34.81
N LYS A 301 18.40 8.37 33.88
CA LYS A 301 18.53 9.80 34.18
C LYS A 301 17.46 10.31 35.14
N GLY A 302 16.28 9.69 35.17
CA GLY A 302 15.23 9.94 36.16
C GLY A 302 15.59 9.41 37.55
N ALA A 303 16.11 8.17 37.62
CA ALA A 303 16.51 7.52 38.87
C ALA A 303 17.74 8.18 39.52
N LYS A 304 18.74 8.61 38.74
CA LYS A 304 19.93 9.33 39.24
C LYS A 304 19.68 10.79 39.64
N ASN A 305 18.48 11.32 39.43
CA ASN A 305 18.09 12.69 39.83
C ASN A 305 17.07 12.70 40.99
N ALA A 306 16.84 11.57 41.66
CA ALA A 306 15.97 11.47 42.83
C ALA A 306 16.74 11.72 44.14
N ASP A 307 17.54 12.79 44.18
CA ASP A 307 18.12 13.31 45.42
C ASP A 307 17.15 14.36 45.99
N PRO A 308 16.57 14.14 47.19
CA PRO A 308 15.61 15.08 47.81
C PRO A 308 16.17 16.47 48.07
N ASN A 309 17.50 16.65 48.10
CA ASN A 309 18.15 17.91 48.47
C ASN A 309 18.84 18.64 47.30
N LYS A 310 18.63 18.19 46.06
CA LYS A 310 19.19 18.86 44.88
C LYS A 310 18.41 20.15 44.56
N PRO A 311 19.08 21.31 44.39
CA PRO A 311 18.39 22.55 44.07
C PRO A 311 17.58 22.39 42.78
N LYS A 312 16.34 22.89 42.80
CA LYS A 312 15.46 22.88 41.63
C LYS A 312 16.17 23.60 40.49
N LYS A 313 16.16 22.98 39.29
CA LYS A 313 16.79 23.58 38.10
C LYS A 313 16.27 25.01 37.91
N PRO A 314 17.15 25.96 37.51
CA PRO A 314 16.72 27.32 37.25
C PRO A 314 15.60 27.30 36.21
N ALA A 315 14.63 28.20 36.37
CA ALA A 315 13.50 28.29 35.45
C ALA A 315 14.03 28.44 34.02
N SER A 316 13.55 27.57 33.11
CA SER A 316 13.90 27.63 31.69
C SER A 316 13.65 29.04 31.15
N SER A 317 14.44 29.48 30.19
CA SER A 317 14.27 30.79 29.56
C SER A 317 12.84 31.01 29.06
N PHE A 318 12.20 29.96 28.53
CA PHE A 318 10.78 29.99 28.17
C PHE A 318 9.84 30.18 29.37
N LEU A 319 10.14 29.57 30.53
CA LEU A 319 9.32 29.68 31.74
C LEU A 319 9.37 31.10 32.30
N LEU A 320 10.55 31.71 32.37
CA LEU A 320 10.73 33.11 32.78
C LEU A 320 9.97 34.05 31.84
N PHE A 321 10.20 33.89 30.54
CA PHE A 321 9.49 34.63 29.50
C PHE A 321 7.97 34.44 29.59
N SER A 322 7.50 33.21 29.79
CA SER A 322 6.06 32.93 29.87
C SER A 322 5.40 33.59 31.06
N LYS A 323 6.12 33.79 32.17
CA LYS A 323 5.60 34.43 33.37
C LYS A 323 5.43 35.94 33.16
N GLU A 324 6.43 36.56 32.56
CA GLU A 324 6.42 37.99 32.21
C GLU A 324 5.41 38.28 31.08
N ALA A 325 5.45 37.52 29.99
CA ALA A 325 4.52 37.65 28.89
C ALA A 325 3.07 37.40 29.32
N ARG A 326 2.82 36.47 30.27
CA ARG A 326 1.49 36.26 30.84
C ARG A 326 1.02 37.46 31.65
N LYS A 327 1.89 38.05 32.47
CA LYS A 327 1.55 39.24 33.25
C LYS A 327 1.14 40.39 32.33
N ASN A 328 1.95 40.68 31.31
CA ASN A 328 1.67 41.74 30.35
C ASN A 328 0.39 41.47 29.55
N LEU A 329 0.15 40.22 29.12
CA LEU A 329 -1.06 39.88 28.36
C LEU A 329 -2.34 39.92 29.20
N VAL A 330 -2.25 39.66 30.51
CA VAL A 330 -3.38 39.78 31.44
C VAL A 330 -3.69 41.25 31.73
N GLU A 331 -2.66 42.10 31.84
CA GLU A 331 -2.81 43.55 32.00
C GLU A 331 -3.35 44.23 30.73
N GLU A 332 -2.86 43.84 29.55
CA GLU A 332 -3.36 44.35 28.25
C GLU A 332 -4.79 43.88 27.94
N ARG A 333 -5.18 42.69 28.43
CA ARG A 333 -6.46 42.04 28.09
C ARG A 333 -7.12 41.35 29.28
N PRO A 334 -7.68 42.11 30.23
CA PRO A 334 -8.40 41.53 31.36
C PRO A 334 -9.58 40.68 30.86
N GLY A 335 -9.68 39.43 31.33
CA GLY A 335 -10.77 38.51 30.98
C GLY A 335 -10.44 37.44 29.93
N THR A 336 -9.21 37.38 29.40
CA THR A 336 -8.82 36.33 28.45
C THR A 336 -8.61 34.96 29.12
N THR A 337 -9.08 33.91 28.46
CA THR A 337 -8.99 32.52 28.95
C THR A 337 -7.54 32.01 28.95
N ASN A 338 -7.17 31.19 29.94
CA ASN A 338 -5.81 30.67 30.11
C ASN A 338 -5.26 29.92 28.89
N SER A 339 -6.11 29.23 28.11
CA SER A 339 -5.73 28.56 26.86
C SER A 339 -5.26 29.55 25.79
N THR A 340 -5.99 30.66 25.64
CA THR A 340 -5.68 31.73 24.69
C THR A 340 -4.41 32.47 25.09
N LEU A 341 -4.24 32.76 26.38
CA LEU A 341 -2.99 33.34 26.91
C LEU A 341 -1.79 32.43 26.62
N ASN A 342 -1.91 31.12 26.85
CA ASN A 342 -0.85 30.15 26.55
C ASN A 342 -0.50 30.09 25.05
N ALA A 343 -1.50 30.20 24.17
CA ALA A 343 -1.28 30.24 22.73
C ALA A 343 -0.52 31.51 22.32
N LEU A 344 -0.94 32.68 22.82
CA LEU A 344 -0.30 33.97 22.55
C LEU A 344 1.15 34.02 23.07
N ILE A 345 1.41 33.48 24.27
CA ILE A 345 2.77 33.37 24.82
C ILE A 345 3.65 32.48 23.94
N SER A 346 3.12 31.37 23.42
CA SER A 346 3.87 30.47 22.52
C SER A 346 4.21 31.15 21.20
N VAL A 347 3.30 31.96 20.64
CA VAL A 347 3.58 32.77 19.44
C VAL A 347 4.63 33.84 19.73
N LYS A 348 4.48 34.61 20.83
CA LYS A 348 5.47 35.63 21.23
C LYS A 348 6.86 34.99 21.46
N TRP A 349 6.93 33.79 22.04
CA TRP A 349 8.20 33.08 22.23
C TRP A 349 8.86 32.66 20.91
N LYS A 350 8.09 32.12 19.96
CA LYS A 350 8.62 31.75 18.63
C LYS A 350 9.20 32.97 17.91
N LEU A 351 8.54 34.13 18.01
CA LEU A 351 9.04 35.38 17.46
C LEU A 351 10.35 35.80 18.11
N VAL A 352 10.45 35.77 19.44
CA VAL A 352 11.69 36.08 20.16
C VAL A 352 12.84 35.15 19.75
N VAL A 353 12.57 33.85 19.61
CA VAL A 353 13.58 32.88 19.17
C VAL A 353 14.01 33.13 17.72
N VAL A 354 13.08 33.41 16.81
CA VAL A 354 13.38 33.71 15.41
C VAL A 354 14.18 35.00 15.28
N VAL A 355 13.81 36.07 15.99
CA VAL A 355 14.55 37.33 16.01
C VAL A 355 15.96 37.14 16.58
N ALA A 356 16.11 36.36 17.65
CA ALA A 356 17.43 36.05 18.22
C ALA A 356 18.32 35.22 17.28
N VAL A 357 17.73 34.31 16.49
CA VAL A 357 18.45 33.54 15.47
C VAL A 357 18.88 34.43 14.31
N ILE A 358 18.00 35.29 13.80
CA ILE A 358 18.32 36.24 12.73
C ILE A 358 19.40 37.24 13.18
N ALA A 359 19.31 37.78 14.41
CA ALA A 359 20.32 38.68 14.96
C ALA A 359 21.70 38.02 15.10
N ARG A 360 21.76 36.71 15.38
CA ARG A 360 23.01 35.94 15.41
C ARG A 360 23.57 35.60 14.04
N MET A 361 22.77 35.71 12.97
CA MET A 361 23.25 35.50 11.59
C MET A 361 23.72 36.80 10.93
N LEU A 362 23.43 37.96 11.53
CA LEU A 362 23.81 39.29 11.03
C LEU A 362 25.04 39.87 11.75
N ILE A 363 25.57 39.16 12.75
CA ILE A 363 26.85 39.41 13.43
C ILE A 363 27.80 38.31 12.99
#